data_AF-A0A9X7AU79-F1
#
_entry.id   AF-A0A9X7AU79-F1
#
_cell.length_a   1.000
_cell.length_b   1.000
_cell.length_c   1.000
_cell.angle_alpha   90.00
_cell.angle_beta   90.00
_cell.angle_gamma   90.00
#
_symmetry.space_group_name_H-M   'P 1'
#
loop_
_entity.id
_entity.type
_entity.pdbx_description
1 polymer ?
#
loop_
_entity_poly.entity_id
_entity_poly.type
_entity_poly.pdbx_seq_one_letter_code
_entity_poly.pdbx_strand_id
1 'polypeptide(L)'
;YEAYENLGDIENQRKLGLAFVLEDDFSYYEKLKALYDPSSWLEIREHILATFESTSYRSYMYESILLLERLLDKLVVYCQKHPATILHLYESLLPDYPSETHQIFITHLQNLAQVAQNRKMYNNICQIIQTYRRVGDEKLVQTFIEQLKQTYHNRPAFLDELGKISNEYNRI
;
A
#
# COMPACT_ATOMS: atom_id res chain seq x y z
N TYR A 1 19.49 21.94 11.87
CA TYR A 1 19.75 21.63 10.46
C TYR A 1 20.14 22.89 9.71
N GLU A 2 19.27 23.91 9.68
CA GLU A 2 19.51 25.20 9.00
C GLU A 2 20.82 25.89 9.42
N ALA A 3 21.22 25.78 10.70
CA ALA A 3 22.52 26.30 11.14
C ALA A 3 23.70 25.64 10.41
N TYR A 4 23.67 24.32 10.20
CA TYR A 4 24.71 23.59 9.47
C TYR A 4 24.67 23.89 7.97
N GLU A 5 23.47 24.03 7.40
CA GLU A 5 23.26 24.47 6.01
C GLU A 5 23.90 25.84 5.77
N ASN A 6 23.62 26.81 6.65
CA ASN A 6 24.18 28.17 6.56
C ASN A 6 25.71 28.21 6.75
N LEU A 7 26.28 27.24 7.48
CA LEU A 7 27.72 27.11 7.70
C LEU A 7 28.42 26.29 6.60
N GLY A 8 27.68 25.68 5.67
CA GLY A 8 28.23 24.76 4.68
C GLY A 8 28.78 23.45 5.29
N ASP A 9 28.34 23.12 6.51
CA ASP A 9 28.77 21.92 7.24
C ASP A 9 27.96 20.70 6.78
N ILE A 10 28.35 20.16 5.63
CA ILE A 10 27.65 19.06 4.96
C ILE A 10 27.63 17.79 5.82
N GLU A 11 28.69 17.49 6.57
CA GLU A 11 28.74 16.28 7.40
C GLU A 11 27.71 16.30 8.53
N ASN A 12 27.64 17.39 9.29
CA ASN A 12 26.64 17.52 10.34
C ASN A 12 25.22 17.69 9.78
N GLN A 13 25.07 18.33 8.62
CA GLN A 13 23.79 18.43 7.93
C GLN A 13 23.27 17.04 7.50
N ARG A 14 24.14 16.19 6.93
CA ARG A 14 23.81 14.79 6.58
C ARG A 14 23.42 13.98 7.81
N LYS A 15 24.21 14.05 8.88
CA LYS A 15 23.94 13.31 10.13
C LYS A 15 22.58 13.69 10.74
N LEU A 16 22.30 14.98 10.84
CA LEU A 16 21.04 15.46 11.43
C LEU A 16 19.85 15.23 10.49
N GLY A 17 20.03 15.40 9.19
CA GLY A 17 19.00 15.08 8.20
C GLY A 17 18.60 13.60 8.21
N LEU A 18 19.58 12.70 8.32
CA LEU A 18 19.33 11.27 8.47
C LEU A 18 18.55 10.97 9.76
N ALA A 19 18.94 11.56 10.89
CA ALA A 19 18.22 11.38 12.15
C ALA A 19 16.74 11.79 12.02
N PHE A 20 16.45 12.95 11.43
CA PHE A 20 15.07 13.41 11.21
C PHE A 20 14.28 12.52 10.27
N VAL A 21 14.90 12.05 9.18
CA VAL A 21 14.25 11.09 8.28
C VAL A 21 13.87 9.80 9.03
N LEU A 22 14.76 9.28 9.87
CA LEU A 22 14.51 8.07 10.67
C LEU A 22 13.50 8.29 11.82
N GLU A 23 13.26 9.55 12.22
CA GLU A 23 12.21 9.96 13.16
C GLU A 23 10.89 10.33 12.44
N ASP A 24 10.71 9.90 11.20
CA ASP A 24 9.52 10.09 10.37
C ASP A 24 9.25 11.52 9.86
N ASP A 25 10.25 12.40 9.84
CA ASP A 25 10.11 13.73 9.23
C ASP A 25 10.46 13.72 7.73
N PHE A 26 9.44 13.54 6.89
CA PHE A 26 9.58 13.50 5.43
C PHE A 26 10.15 14.79 4.83
N SER A 27 10.01 15.93 5.51
CA SER A 27 10.47 17.22 4.99
C SER A 27 11.99 17.28 4.81
N TYR A 28 12.74 16.36 5.43
CA TYR A 28 14.18 16.25 5.32
C TYR A 28 14.67 15.22 4.31
N TYR A 29 13.80 14.38 3.73
CA TYR A 29 14.24 13.29 2.84
C TYR A 29 14.92 13.83 1.57
N GLU A 30 14.24 14.68 0.81
CA GLU A 30 14.79 15.29 -0.41
C GLU A 30 15.96 16.23 -0.08
N LYS A 31 15.93 16.93 1.06
CA LYS A 31 17.04 17.77 1.52
C LYS A 31 18.28 16.92 1.79
N LEU A 32 18.13 15.80 2.48
CA LEU A 32 19.21 14.84 2.74
C LEU A 32 19.75 14.27 1.43
N LYS A 33 18.87 13.83 0.53
CA LYS A 33 19.22 13.30 -0.79
C LYS A 33 20.07 14.27 -1.61
N ALA A 34 19.72 15.55 -1.61
CA ALA A 34 20.45 16.59 -2.33
C ALA A 34 21.90 16.77 -1.85
N LEU A 35 22.24 16.30 -0.65
CA LEU A 35 23.61 16.35 -0.11
C LEU A 35 24.50 15.22 -0.61
N TYR A 36 23.99 14.25 -1.35
CA TYR A 36 24.76 13.12 -1.89
C TYR A 36 24.77 13.12 -3.41
N ASP A 37 25.86 12.64 -3.99
CA ASP A 37 25.83 12.26 -5.40
C ASP A 37 24.94 11.02 -5.59
N PRO A 38 24.45 10.76 -6.82
CA PRO A 38 23.52 9.66 -7.07
C PRO A 38 24.04 8.28 -6.66
N SER A 39 25.35 8.02 -6.74
CA SER A 39 25.90 6.70 -6.41
C SER A 39 25.94 6.49 -4.89
N SER A 40 26.43 7.49 -4.15
CA SER A 40 26.49 7.44 -2.69
C SER A 40 25.09 7.48 -2.07
N TRP A 41 24.12 8.12 -2.72
CA TRP A 41 22.73 8.15 -2.25
C TRP A 41 22.10 6.77 -2.17
N LEU A 42 22.42 5.86 -3.10
CA LEU A 42 21.83 4.52 -3.11
C LEU A 42 22.10 3.77 -1.81
N GLU A 43 23.33 3.83 -1.29
CA GLU A 43 23.69 3.19 -0.03
C GLU A 43 22.94 3.78 1.16
N ILE A 44 22.81 5.11 1.21
CA ILE A 44 22.08 5.81 2.28
C ILE A 44 20.58 5.50 2.22
N ARG A 45 19.99 5.47 1.02
CA ARG A 45 18.58 5.12 0.82
C ARG A 45 18.31 3.68 1.26
N GLU A 46 19.15 2.72 0.86
CA GLU A 46 18.97 1.34 1.28
C GLU A 46 19.16 1.17 2.79
N HIS A 47 20.05 1.94 3.42
CA HIS A 47 20.16 1.99 4.88
C HIS A 47 18.86 2.48 5.53
N ILE A 48 18.29 3.59 5.06
CA ILE A 48 17.02 4.13 5.56
C ILE A 48 15.90 3.10 5.44
N LEU A 49 15.75 2.48 4.26
CA LEU A 49 14.72 1.45 4.01
C LEU A 49 14.91 0.24 4.94
N ALA A 50 16.14 -0.26 5.07
CA ALA A 50 16.44 -1.39 5.95
C ALA A 50 16.15 -1.06 7.42
N THR A 51 16.41 0.18 7.86
CA THR A 51 16.04 0.62 9.21
C THR A 51 14.54 0.52 9.41
N PHE A 52 13.72 1.07 8.51
CA PHE A 52 12.26 0.97 8.62
C PHE A 52 11.75 -0.48 8.57
N GLU A 53 12.28 -1.30 7.66
CA GLU A 53 11.94 -2.73 7.53
C GLU A 53 12.27 -3.54 8.80
N SER A 54 13.27 -3.13 9.58
CA SER A 54 13.67 -3.79 10.82
C SER A 54 12.76 -3.46 12.02
N THR A 55 11.92 -2.44 11.90
CA THR A 55 10.99 -2.05 12.96
C THR A 55 9.64 -2.75 12.80
N SER A 56 8.95 -3.00 13.92
CA SER A 56 7.55 -3.46 13.89
C SER A 56 6.55 -2.34 13.57
N TYR A 57 7.04 -1.10 13.57
CA TYR A 57 6.25 0.08 13.32
C TYR A 57 6.07 0.29 11.81
N ARG A 58 4.82 0.49 11.39
CA ARG A 58 4.53 0.84 9.99
C ARG A 58 4.73 2.34 9.80
N SER A 59 5.93 2.70 9.39
CA SER A 59 6.25 4.09 9.05
C SER A 59 5.58 4.50 7.73
N TYR A 60 4.89 5.64 7.75
CA TYR A 60 4.36 6.28 6.54
C TYR A 60 5.49 6.80 5.63
N MET A 61 6.69 7.06 6.18
CA MET A 61 7.87 7.39 5.39
C MET A 61 8.24 6.28 4.44
N TYR A 62 8.15 5.03 4.89
CA TYR A 62 8.57 3.90 4.07
C TYR A 62 7.79 3.86 2.75
N GLU A 63 6.46 3.90 2.81
CA GLU A 63 5.60 3.97 1.61
C GLU A 63 5.91 5.20 0.76
N SER A 64 6.06 6.38 1.39
CA SER A 64 6.35 7.63 0.70
C SER A 64 7.68 7.61 -0.06
N ILE A 65 8.71 7.03 0.55
CA ILE A 65 10.04 6.86 -0.07
C ILE A 65 9.95 5.90 -1.25
N LEU A 66 9.28 4.76 -1.10
CA LEU A 66 9.13 3.80 -2.20
C LEU A 66 8.43 4.42 -3.41
N LEU A 67 7.39 5.22 -3.18
CA LEU A 67 6.68 5.95 -4.24
C LEU A 67 7.56 7.02 -4.90
N LEU A 68 8.20 7.87 -4.09
CA LEU A 68 9.05 8.96 -4.56
C LEU A 68 10.25 8.45 -5.38
N GLU A 69 10.87 7.37 -4.93
CA GLU A 69 12.03 6.73 -5.57
C GLU A 69 11.65 5.72 -6.66
N ARG A 70 10.34 5.53 -6.92
CA ARG A 70 9.79 4.54 -7.87
C ARG A 70 10.31 3.12 -7.65
N LEU A 71 10.44 2.72 -6.40
CA LEU A 71 10.89 1.38 -6.00
C LEU A 71 9.69 0.41 -5.95
N LEU A 72 9.05 0.21 -7.10
CA LEU A 72 7.78 -0.52 -7.19
C LEU A 72 7.91 -2.00 -6.80
N ASP A 73 9.03 -2.66 -7.10
CA ASP A 73 9.28 -4.05 -6.65
C ASP A 73 9.20 -4.18 -5.12
N LYS A 74 9.84 -3.26 -4.39
CA LYS A 74 9.78 -3.22 -2.92
C LYS A 74 8.38 -2.86 -2.43
N LEU A 75 7.66 -2.01 -3.15
CA LEU A 75 6.29 -1.62 -2.82
C LEU A 75 5.33 -2.81 -2.94
N VAL A 76 5.46 -3.61 -3.99
CA VAL A 76 4.70 -4.86 -4.16
C VAL A 76 4.95 -5.81 -2.99
N VAL A 77 6.22 -6.09 -2.65
CA VAL A 77 6.57 -6.96 -1.52
C VAL A 77 6.00 -6.44 -0.21
N TYR A 78 6.02 -5.11 -0.01
CA TYR A 78 5.44 -4.48 1.16
C TYR A 78 3.91 -4.66 1.22
N CYS A 79 3.20 -4.40 0.13
CA CYS A 79 1.76 -4.61 0.04
C CYS A 79 1.35 -6.08 0.21
N GLN A 80 2.16 -7.04 -0.25
CA GLN A 80 1.92 -8.47 -0.01
C GLN A 80 2.00 -8.81 1.49
N LYS A 81 2.94 -8.21 2.23
CA LYS A 81 3.05 -8.36 3.70
C LYS A 81 1.93 -7.62 4.44
N HIS A 82 1.43 -6.54 3.87
CA HIS A 82 0.38 -5.70 4.46
C HIS A 82 -0.78 -5.43 3.49
N PRO A 83 -1.62 -6.44 3.19
CA PRO A 83 -2.60 -6.34 2.09
C PRO A 83 -3.59 -5.17 2.19
N ALA A 84 -3.84 -4.63 3.39
CA ALA A 84 -4.70 -3.47 3.57
C ALA A 84 -4.19 -2.19 2.89
N THR A 85 -2.88 -2.07 2.65
CA THR A 85 -2.31 -0.89 2.00
C THR A 85 -2.66 -0.80 0.51
N ILE A 86 -3.16 -1.88 -0.08
CA ILE A 86 -3.63 -1.87 -1.47
C ILE A 86 -4.76 -0.87 -1.69
N LEU A 87 -5.53 -0.53 -0.64
CA LEU A 87 -6.65 0.40 -0.74
C LEU A 87 -6.24 1.82 -1.13
N HIS A 88 -4.97 2.19 -0.90
CA HIS A 88 -4.44 3.51 -1.25
C HIS A 88 -3.20 3.46 -2.16
N LEU A 89 -2.61 2.30 -2.39
CA LEU A 89 -1.42 2.13 -3.25
C LEU A 89 -1.71 1.51 -4.62
N TYR A 90 -2.94 1.02 -4.86
CA TYR A 90 -3.27 0.30 -6.09
C TYR A 90 -2.97 1.10 -7.36
N GLU A 91 -3.20 2.43 -7.37
CA GLU A 91 -2.99 3.27 -8.56
C GLU A 91 -1.53 3.32 -8.99
N SER A 92 -0.61 3.21 -8.03
CA SER A 92 0.83 3.21 -8.30
C SER A 92 1.34 1.85 -8.79
N LEU A 93 0.64 0.76 -8.45
CA LEU A 93 1.06 -0.60 -8.79
C LEU A 93 0.40 -1.14 -10.07
N LEU A 94 -0.85 -0.74 -10.36
CA LEU A 94 -1.59 -1.25 -11.51
C LEU A 94 -0.88 -1.14 -12.87
N PRO A 95 -0.17 -0.04 -13.20
CA PRO A 95 0.47 0.09 -14.51
C PRO A 95 1.54 -0.96 -14.78
N ASP A 96 2.34 -1.29 -13.77
CA ASP A 96 3.53 -2.13 -13.92
C ASP A 96 3.35 -3.54 -13.32
N TYR A 97 2.47 -3.69 -12.31
CA TYR A 97 2.21 -4.92 -11.55
C TYR A 97 0.71 -5.24 -11.42
N PRO A 98 -0.05 -5.36 -12.52
CA PRO A 98 -1.50 -5.57 -12.47
C PRO A 98 -1.88 -6.92 -11.82
N SER A 99 -1.09 -7.96 -12.07
CA SER A 99 -1.35 -9.30 -11.53
C SER A 99 -1.15 -9.35 -10.02
N GLU A 100 -0.06 -8.77 -9.53
CA GLU A 100 0.27 -8.69 -8.11
C GLU A 100 -0.72 -7.80 -7.38
N THR A 101 -1.06 -6.64 -7.96
CA THR A 101 -2.09 -5.73 -7.42
C THR A 101 -3.40 -6.47 -7.22
N HIS A 102 -3.84 -7.23 -8.23
CA HIS A 102 -5.04 -8.05 -8.12
C HIS A 102 -4.96 -9.08 -6.99
N GLN A 103 -3.86 -9.82 -6.92
CA GLN A 103 -3.66 -10.83 -5.90
C GLN A 103 -3.70 -10.23 -4.48
N ILE A 104 -3.13 -9.04 -4.29
CA ILE A 104 -3.15 -8.33 -3.00
C ILE A 104 -4.58 -7.90 -2.64
N PHE A 105 -5.36 -7.39 -3.61
CA PHE A 105 -6.80 -7.11 -3.39
C PHE A 105 -7.55 -8.35 -2.91
N ILE A 106 -7.38 -9.48 -3.60
CA ILE A 106 -8.00 -10.76 -3.21
C ILE A 106 -7.60 -11.13 -1.79
N THR A 107 -6.31 -11.12 -1.47
CA THR A 107 -5.82 -11.48 -0.14
C THR A 107 -6.40 -10.56 0.94
N HIS A 108 -6.46 -9.25 0.70
CA HIS A 108 -7.08 -8.32 1.64
C HIS A 108 -8.56 -8.61 1.86
N LEU A 109 -9.32 -8.80 0.78
CA LEU A 109 -10.75 -9.11 0.82
C LEU A 109 -11.04 -10.44 1.51
N GLN A 110 -10.24 -11.47 1.28
CA GLN A 110 -10.33 -12.77 1.97
C GLN A 110 -10.09 -12.61 3.47
N ASN A 111 -9.06 -11.87 3.87
CA ASN A 111 -8.78 -11.59 5.29
C ASN A 111 -9.96 -10.89 5.96
N LEU A 112 -10.56 -9.89 5.31
CA LEU A 112 -11.76 -9.20 5.81
C LEU A 112 -12.96 -10.15 5.90
N ALA A 113 -13.21 -10.96 4.87
CA ALA A 113 -14.34 -11.88 4.83
C ALA A 113 -14.24 -12.96 5.92
N GLN A 114 -13.03 -13.43 6.23
CA GLN A 114 -12.80 -14.42 7.28
C GLN A 114 -13.26 -13.91 8.65
N VAL A 115 -12.91 -12.67 9.00
CA VAL A 115 -13.23 -12.05 10.29
C VAL A 115 -14.60 -11.37 10.33
N ALA A 116 -15.28 -11.22 9.19
CA ALA A 116 -16.55 -10.50 9.11
C ALA A 116 -17.72 -11.26 9.76
N GLN A 117 -18.35 -10.61 10.74
CA GLN A 117 -19.42 -11.20 11.56
C GLN A 117 -20.74 -10.41 11.51
N ASN A 118 -20.75 -9.24 10.89
CA ASN A 118 -21.92 -8.37 10.88
C ASN A 118 -22.08 -7.63 9.55
N ARG A 119 -23.27 -7.07 9.36
CA ARG A 119 -23.67 -6.41 8.13
C ARG A 119 -22.82 -5.19 7.77
N LYS A 120 -22.31 -4.46 8.77
CA LYS A 120 -21.39 -3.33 8.54
C LYS A 120 -20.09 -3.81 7.90
N MET A 121 -19.53 -4.92 8.38
CA MET A 121 -18.32 -5.52 7.81
C MET A 121 -18.56 -6.05 6.39
N TYR A 122 -19.71 -6.71 6.16
CA TYR A 122 -20.08 -7.15 4.80
C TYR A 122 -20.21 -5.99 3.83
N ASN A 123 -20.85 -4.89 4.23
CA ASN A 123 -20.95 -3.68 3.41
C ASN A 123 -19.56 -3.11 3.07
N ASN A 124 -18.64 -3.08 4.04
CA ASN A 124 -17.27 -2.62 3.80
C ASN A 124 -16.56 -3.49 2.76
N ILE A 125 -16.68 -4.82 2.85
CA ILE A 125 -16.13 -5.75 1.86
C ILE A 125 -16.72 -5.46 0.48
N CYS A 126 -18.03 -5.26 0.40
CA CYS A 126 -18.72 -4.98 -0.87
C CYS A 126 -18.27 -3.66 -1.51
N GLN A 127 -18.04 -2.62 -0.70
CA GLN A 127 -17.48 -1.35 -1.18
C GLN A 127 -16.07 -1.52 -1.75
N ILE A 128 -15.22 -2.30 -1.08
CA ILE A 128 -13.86 -2.58 -1.58
C ILE A 128 -13.93 -3.41 -2.87
N ILE A 129 -14.84 -4.39 -2.98
CA ILE A 129 -15.08 -5.13 -4.22
C ILE A 129 -15.51 -4.20 -5.35
N GLN A 130 -16.36 -3.20 -5.09
CA GLN A 130 -16.76 -2.22 -6.08
C GLN A 130 -15.57 -1.36 -6.56
N THR A 131 -14.71 -0.91 -5.64
CA THR A 131 -13.46 -0.22 -6.01
C THR A 131 -12.59 -1.13 -6.87
N TYR A 132 -12.37 -2.36 -6.43
CA TYR A 132 -11.58 -3.33 -7.16
C TYR A 132 -12.15 -3.62 -8.56
N ARG A 133 -13.49 -3.67 -8.72
CA ARG A 133 -14.16 -3.84 -10.01
C ARG A 133 -13.91 -2.71 -11.00
N ARG A 134 -13.73 -1.46 -10.52
CA ARG A 134 -13.49 -0.30 -11.40
C ARG A 134 -12.09 -0.29 -12.00
N VAL A 135 -11.16 -0.97 -11.35
CA VAL A 135 -9.72 -0.89 -11.68
C VAL A 135 -9.12 -2.22 -12.12
N GLY A 136 -9.77 -3.33 -11.78
CA GLY A 136 -9.35 -4.69 -12.14
C GLY A 136 -10.13 -5.27 -13.31
N ASP A 137 -9.66 -6.43 -13.80
CA ASP A 137 -10.36 -7.19 -14.83
C ASP A 137 -11.70 -7.70 -14.27
N GLU A 138 -12.79 -7.35 -14.96
CA GLU A 138 -14.13 -7.70 -14.55
C GLU A 138 -14.34 -9.21 -14.35
N LYS A 139 -13.76 -10.05 -15.24
CA LYS A 139 -13.90 -11.50 -15.14
C LYS A 139 -13.26 -12.01 -13.86
N LEU A 140 -12.08 -11.50 -13.52
CA LEU A 140 -11.38 -11.87 -12.29
C LEU A 140 -12.18 -11.45 -11.05
N VAL A 141 -12.75 -10.26 -11.05
CA VAL A 141 -13.61 -9.77 -9.96
C VAL A 141 -14.85 -10.66 -9.82
N GLN A 142 -15.49 -11.01 -10.94
CA GLN A 142 -16.68 -11.85 -10.92
C GLN A 142 -16.36 -13.26 -10.41
N THR A 143 -15.26 -13.85 -10.86
CA THR A 143 -14.78 -15.15 -10.35
C THR A 143 -14.55 -15.09 -8.84
N PHE A 144 -13.93 -14.01 -8.34
CA PHE A 144 -13.72 -13.83 -6.91
C PHE A 144 -15.04 -13.69 -6.13
N ILE A 145 -16.02 -12.95 -6.64
CA ILE A 145 -17.36 -12.85 -6.02
C ILE A 145 -18.02 -14.22 -5.92
N GLU A 146 -17.98 -15.03 -6.98
CA GLU A 146 -18.54 -16.39 -6.96
C GLU A 146 -17.81 -17.30 -5.97
N GLN A 147 -16.48 -17.20 -5.86
CA GLN A 147 -15.72 -17.90 -4.82
C GLN A 147 -16.17 -17.49 -3.41
N LEU A 148 -16.35 -16.19 -3.13
CA LEU A 148 -16.87 -15.74 -1.84
C LEU A 148 -18.26 -16.31 -1.53
N LYS A 149 -19.17 -16.31 -2.51
CA LYS A 149 -20.51 -16.89 -2.34
C LYS A 149 -20.44 -18.38 -1.99
N GLN A 150 -19.56 -19.13 -2.65
CA GLN A 150 -19.36 -20.56 -2.37
C GLN A 150 -18.74 -20.79 -1.00
N THR A 151 -17.67 -20.07 -0.65
CA THR A 151 -16.98 -20.20 0.64
C THR A 151 -17.88 -19.83 1.81
N TYR A 152 -18.70 -18.78 1.66
CA TYR A 152 -19.56 -18.25 2.72
C TYR A 152 -21.05 -18.55 2.50
N HIS A 153 -21.39 -19.68 1.89
CA HIS A 153 -22.77 -20.08 1.59
C HIS A 153 -23.69 -20.14 2.83
N ASN A 154 -23.12 -20.35 4.02
CA ASN A 154 -23.85 -20.37 5.30
C ASN A 154 -24.04 -18.99 5.95
N ARG A 155 -23.75 -17.89 5.23
CA ARG A 155 -23.91 -16.52 5.73
C ARG A 155 -24.92 -15.74 4.85
N PRO A 156 -26.24 -15.94 5.03
CA PRO A 156 -27.27 -15.36 4.16
C PRO A 156 -27.17 -13.84 4.03
N ALA A 157 -26.94 -13.14 5.15
CA ALA A 157 -26.78 -11.68 5.13
C ALA A 157 -25.57 -11.22 4.30
N PHE A 158 -24.50 -12.02 4.21
CA PHE A 158 -23.37 -11.69 3.35
C PHE A 158 -23.68 -11.96 1.88
N LEU A 159 -24.36 -13.07 1.58
CA LEU A 159 -24.83 -13.38 0.22
C LEU A 159 -25.78 -12.30 -0.31
N ASP A 160 -26.67 -11.78 0.52
CA ASP A 160 -27.56 -10.66 0.17
C ASP A 160 -26.76 -9.42 -0.24
N GLU A 161 -25.72 -9.06 0.51
CA GLU A 161 -24.88 -7.90 0.16
C GLU A 161 -24.08 -8.16 -1.13
N LEU A 162 -23.49 -9.35 -1.31
CA LEU A 162 -22.79 -9.73 -2.54
C LEU A 162 -23.74 -9.71 -3.77
N GLY A 163 -24.99 -10.11 -3.59
CA GLY A 163 -26.01 -10.10 -4.65
C GLY A 163 -26.33 -8.69 -5.16
N LYS A 164 -26.30 -7.68 -4.29
CA LYS A 164 -26.54 -6.27 -4.67
C LYS A 164 -25.47 -5.75 -5.63
N ILE A 165 -24.20 -6.13 -5.44
CA ILE A 165 -23.09 -5.73 -6.32
C ILE A 165 -23.33 -6.17 -7.76
N SER A 166 -23.88 -7.37 -7.96
CA SER A 166 -24.17 -7.91 -9.30
C SER A 166 -25.30 -7.13 -9.98
N ASN A 167 -26.32 -6.72 -9.21
CA ASN A 167 -27.51 -6.03 -9.73
C ASN A 167 -27.27 -4.55 -10.05
N GLU A 168 -26.40 -3.86 -9.31
CA GLU A 168 -26.07 -2.46 -9.56
C GLU A 168 -25.25 -2.27 -10.85
N TYR A 169 -24.42 -3.25 -11.20
CA TYR A 169 -23.62 -3.18 -12.42
C TYR A 169 -24.44 -3.36 -13.70
N ASN A 170 -25.41 -4.27 -13.72
CA ASN A 170 -26.26 -4.52 -14.89
C ASN A 170 -27.22 -3.35 -15.24
N ARG A 171 -27.15 -2.23 -14.50
CA ARG A 171 -27.96 -1.03 -14.69
C ARG A 171 -27.20 0.14 -15.32
N ILE A 172 -25.91 -0.01 -15.56
CA ILE A 172 -25.04 0.97 -16.23
C ILE A 172 -24.75 0.47 -17.64
#